data_AF-A0A972DU78-F1
#
_entry.id   AF-A0A972DU78-F1
#
_cell.length_a   1.000
_cell.length_b   1.000
_cell.length_c   1.000
_cell.angle_alpha   90.00
_cell.angle_beta   90.00
_cell.angle_gamma   90.00
#
_symmetry.space_group_name_H-M   'P 1'
#
loop_
_entity.id
_entity.type
_entity.pdbx_description
1 polymer ?
#
loop_
_entity_poly.entity_id
_entity_poly.type
_entity_poly.pdbx_seq_one_letter_code
_entity_poly.pdbx_strand_id
1 'polypeptide(L)'
;MQEGRRRRWFTQPAARRASVTSPSSKPSSDLGVKPLNSAGILRRADQAILAGLVVLGGLAAAFWWVSCGGLRGGIARWEELEPREARFLVDVNAADWPELRQLPEIGETLARRIVEHREEQGSFRRPEDLMKVHGIGPKTVDLLRPFLDPESWPADSPADAPDAPASPGVE
;
A
#
# COMPACT_ATOMS: atom_id res chain seq x y z
N MET A 1 4.80 77.05 -8.65
CA MET A 1 5.37 78.31 -8.12
C MET A 1 6.45 77.92 -7.11
N GLN A 2 7.71 78.28 -7.41
CA GLN A 2 8.95 78.25 -6.61
C GLN A 2 9.57 76.86 -6.27
N GLU A 3 10.73 76.48 -6.82
CA GLU A 3 12.13 76.87 -6.46
C GLU A 3 12.48 76.42 -5.02
N GLY A 4 13.40 75.52 -4.73
CA GLY A 4 14.82 75.56 -5.10
C GLY A 4 15.66 76.23 -3.99
N ARG A 5 16.45 75.45 -3.22
CA ARG A 5 17.73 75.80 -2.54
C ARG A 5 18.11 74.70 -1.53
N ARG A 6 19.09 73.83 -1.78
CA ARG A 6 20.56 73.98 -1.59
C ARG A 6 21.00 74.51 -0.20
N ARG A 7 21.74 73.67 0.54
CA ARG A 7 23.10 73.85 1.17
C ARG A 7 23.25 72.82 2.32
N ARG A 8 24.08 71.79 2.25
CA ARG A 8 25.57 71.69 2.36
C ARG A 8 26.16 72.12 3.72
N TRP A 9 26.84 71.14 4.36
CA TRP A 9 28.05 71.19 5.20
C TRP A 9 27.94 71.04 6.75
N PHE A 10 28.65 70.01 7.25
CA PHE A 10 29.20 69.71 8.60
C PHE A 10 28.20 69.56 9.77
N THR A 11 28.20 68.48 10.56
CA THR A 11 29.31 67.97 11.40
C THR A 11 29.16 66.47 11.74
N GLN A 12 30.29 65.76 11.80
CA GLN A 12 30.42 64.43 12.42
C GLN A 12 30.41 64.52 13.95
N PRO A 13 29.93 63.48 14.65
CA PRO A 13 30.59 63.06 15.88
C PRO A 13 31.20 61.66 15.74
N ALA A 14 32.42 61.54 16.23
CA ALA A 14 33.24 60.35 16.27
C ALA A 14 32.61 59.25 17.13
N ALA A 15 32.54 58.03 16.57
CA ALA A 15 32.41 56.81 17.37
C ALA A 15 33.25 55.70 16.72
N ARG A 16 34.39 55.42 17.38
CA ARG A 16 35.31 54.32 17.09
C ARG A 16 34.57 52.98 17.10
N ARG A 17 34.57 52.23 15.99
CA ARG A 17 34.39 50.77 16.01
C ARG A 17 35.77 50.13 16.07
N ALA A 18 36.05 49.46 17.18
CA ALA A 18 37.20 48.58 17.30
C ALA A 18 36.99 47.34 16.43
N SER A 19 37.87 47.14 15.44
CA SER A 19 38.01 45.89 14.72
C SER A 19 38.80 44.90 15.59
N VAL A 20 38.09 43.90 16.13
CA VAL A 20 38.69 42.68 16.69
C VAL A 20 39.41 41.96 15.56
N THR A 21 40.75 41.93 15.62
CA THR A 21 41.59 41.04 14.81
C THR A 21 41.96 39.86 15.70
N SER A 22 41.46 38.67 15.35
CA SER A 22 41.77 37.42 16.03
C SER A 22 43.24 37.02 15.81
N PRO A 23 43.91 36.44 16.82
CA PRO A 23 45.30 36.07 16.72
C PRO A 23 45.52 34.71 16.05
N SER A 24 46.64 34.64 15.34
CA SER A 24 47.31 33.47 14.76
C SER A 24 47.30 32.22 15.64
N SER A 25 46.83 31.09 15.09
CA SER A 25 47.02 29.75 15.67
C SER A 25 48.06 28.96 14.88
N LYS A 26 49.22 28.71 15.50
CA LYS A 26 50.14 27.63 15.13
C LYS A 26 49.78 26.39 15.96
N PRO A 27 49.66 25.18 15.39
CA PRO A 27 49.60 23.97 16.19
C PRO A 27 51.01 23.39 16.30
N SER A 28 51.63 23.47 17.48
CA SER A 28 52.82 22.67 17.83
C SER A 28 52.38 21.58 18.81
N SER A 29 52.06 20.44 18.24
CA SER A 29 51.84 19.15 18.91
C SER A 29 53.18 18.59 19.39
N ASP A 30 53.39 18.55 20.70
CA ASP A 30 54.51 17.81 21.31
C ASP A 30 54.06 17.20 22.64
N LEU A 31 53.21 16.18 22.54
CA LEU A 31 53.00 15.22 23.63
C LEU A 31 53.70 13.94 23.20
N GLY A 32 54.83 13.67 23.85
CA GLY A 32 55.68 12.50 23.65
C GLY A 32 54.96 11.21 23.98
N VAL A 33 54.10 10.76 23.07
CA VAL A 33 53.61 9.39 23.03
C VAL A 33 54.68 8.60 22.28
N LYS A 34 55.46 7.79 23.01
CA LYS A 34 56.28 6.75 22.38
C LYS A 34 55.34 5.90 21.52
N PRO A 35 55.53 5.80 20.20
CA PRO A 35 54.74 4.87 19.43
C PRO A 35 55.07 3.49 19.98
N LEU A 36 54.07 2.81 20.53
CA LEU A 36 54.13 1.36 20.69
C LEU A 36 54.23 0.82 19.27
N ASN A 37 55.47 0.65 18.86
CA ASN A 37 55.91 -0.22 17.80
C ASN A 37 55.28 -1.59 18.05
N SER A 38 54.08 -1.76 17.51
CA SER A 38 53.39 -3.04 17.29
C SER A 38 54.21 -3.85 16.30
N ALA A 39 55.40 -4.25 16.72
CA ALA A 39 56.25 -5.18 16.01
C ALA A 39 55.54 -6.54 16.06
N GLY A 40 54.77 -6.80 14.99
CA GLY A 40 54.53 -8.12 14.45
C GLY A 40 53.66 -9.03 15.30
N ILE A 41 52.34 -8.82 15.28
CA ILE A 41 51.43 -9.87 15.76
C ILE A 41 51.15 -10.93 14.69
N LEU A 42 51.38 -10.65 13.40
CA LEU A 42 51.30 -11.68 12.36
C LEU A 42 52.46 -11.55 11.37
N ARG A 43 53.10 -12.67 11.05
CA ARG A 43 54.10 -12.79 9.97
C ARG A 43 53.42 -12.37 8.66
N ARG A 44 54.16 -11.82 7.67
CA ARG A 44 53.56 -11.48 6.35
C ARG A 44 52.81 -12.66 5.73
N ALA A 45 53.27 -13.89 6.00
CA ALA A 45 52.60 -15.13 5.63
C ALA A 45 51.24 -15.30 6.35
N ASP A 46 51.15 -15.01 7.65
CA ASP A 46 49.91 -15.10 8.41
C ASP A 46 48.91 -14.02 7.96
N GLN A 47 49.39 -12.83 7.62
CA GLN A 47 48.53 -11.77 7.08
C GLN A 47 47.95 -12.16 5.72
N ALA A 48 48.72 -12.86 4.88
CA ALA A 48 48.23 -13.40 3.62
C ALA A 48 47.18 -14.51 3.84
N ILE A 49 47.37 -15.36 4.85
CA ILE A 49 46.39 -16.39 5.23
C ILE A 49 45.09 -15.76 5.73
N LEU A 50 45.16 -14.78 6.63
CA LEU A 50 43.98 -14.08 7.12
C LEU A 50 43.25 -13.31 6.02
N ALA A 51 43.98 -12.62 5.15
CA ALA A 51 43.39 -11.95 4.00
C ALA A 51 42.68 -12.95 3.07
N GLY A 52 43.30 -14.11 2.83
CA GLY A 52 42.69 -15.21 2.07
C GLY A 52 41.40 -15.73 2.70
N LEU A 53 41.38 -15.94 4.03
CA LEU A 53 40.20 -16.41 4.75
C LEU A 53 39.06 -15.39 4.75
N VAL A 54 39.36 -14.09 4.87
CA VAL A 54 38.35 -13.03 4.80
C VAL A 54 37.74 -12.95 3.40
N VAL A 55 38.57 -13.03 2.35
CA VAL A 55 38.10 -13.06 0.97
C VAL A 55 37.25 -14.31 0.72
N LEU A 56 37.70 -15.47 1.19
CA LEU A 56 36.95 -16.72 1.04
C LEU A 56 35.59 -16.67 1.77
N GLY A 57 35.55 -16.14 3.00
CA GLY A 57 34.32 -15.97 3.76
C GLY A 57 33.35 -14.98 3.09
N GLY A 58 33.86 -13.87 2.56
CA GLY A 58 33.06 -12.91 1.80
C GLY A 58 32.50 -13.51 0.51
N LEU A 59 33.30 -14.28 -0.22
CA LEU A 59 32.85 -15.00 -1.41
C LEU A 59 31.82 -16.08 -1.07
N ALA A 60 32.01 -16.84 0.02
CA ALA A 60 31.04 -17.83 0.47
C ALA A 60 29.72 -17.17 0.91
N ALA A 61 29.76 -16.02 1.58
CA ALA A 61 28.59 -15.25 1.96
C ALA A 61 27.89 -14.64 0.73
N ALA A 62 28.63 -14.13 -0.25
CA ALA A 62 28.07 -13.64 -1.51
C ALA A 62 27.48 -14.79 -2.33
N PHE A 63 28.13 -15.94 -2.37
CA PHE A 63 27.63 -17.16 -3.01
C PHE A 63 26.37 -17.68 -2.30
N TRP A 64 26.37 -17.72 -0.96
CA TRP A 64 25.19 -18.05 -0.17
C TRP A 64 24.07 -17.04 -0.41
N TRP A 65 24.36 -15.74 -0.43
CA TRP A 65 23.39 -14.69 -0.71
C TRP A 65 22.80 -14.82 -2.11
N VAL A 66 23.63 -15.11 -3.12
CA VAL A 66 23.17 -15.39 -4.50
C VAL A 66 22.39 -16.71 -4.60
N SER A 67 22.75 -17.72 -3.80
CA SER A 67 22.13 -19.06 -3.85
C SER A 67 20.83 -19.14 -3.03
N CYS A 68 20.75 -18.44 -1.91
CA CYS A 68 19.57 -18.42 -1.02
C CYS A 68 18.65 -17.22 -1.26
N GLY A 69 19.16 -16.12 -1.80
CA GLY A 69 18.43 -14.86 -1.98
C GLY A 69 18.73 -14.19 -3.31
N GLY A 70 18.84 -15.00 -4.38
CA GLY A 70 19.33 -14.61 -5.71
C GLY A 70 18.82 -13.28 -6.27
N LEU A 71 19.49 -12.79 -7.33
CA LEU A 71 19.28 -11.48 -7.98
C LEU A 71 17.83 -11.07 -8.34
N ARG A 72 16.86 -11.97 -8.17
CA ARG A 72 15.43 -11.65 -8.18
C ARG A 72 15.01 -11.27 -6.76
N GLY A 73 15.27 -10.01 -6.40
CA GLY A 73 14.75 -9.39 -5.18
C GLY A 73 13.23 -9.40 -5.12
N GLY A 74 12.64 -10.55 -4.79
CA GLY A 74 11.30 -10.63 -4.25
C GLY A 74 11.40 -10.20 -2.80
N ILE A 75 11.13 -8.92 -2.52
CA ILE A 75 10.82 -8.48 -1.17
C ILE A 75 9.80 -9.44 -0.57
N ALA A 76 10.02 -9.84 0.68
CA ALA A 76 9.13 -10.71 1.42
C ALA A 76 7.68 -10.23 1.28
N ARG A 77 6.85 -11.01 0.58
CA ARG A 77 5.42 -10.75 0.40
C ARG A 77 4.71 -11.14 1.69
N TRP A 78 4.83 -10.30 2.72
CA TRP A 78 3.95 -10.35 3.87
C TRP A 78 2.58 -9.88 3.41
N GLU A 79 1.61 -10.81 3.47
CA GLU A 79 0.18 -10.61 3.21
C GLU A 79 -0.15 -9.36 2.40
N GLU A 80 0.06 -9.45 1.09
CA GLU A 80 -0.74 -8.65 0.17
C GLU A 80 -2.16 -9.15 0.36
N LEU A 81 -2.90 -8.48 1.26
CA LEU A 81 -4.35 -8.63 1.33
C LEU A 81 -4.82 -8.41 -0.10
N GLU A 82 -5.24 -9.48 -0.78
CA GLU A 82 -5.89 -9.43 -2.08
C GLU A 82 -6.75 -8.18 -2.09
N PRO A 83 -6.52 -7.20 -2.98
CA PRO A 83 -7.29 -5.98 -3.00
C PRO A 83 -8.75 -6.40 -3.01
N ARG A 84 -9.44 -6.26 -1.88
CA ARG A 84 -10.88 -6.50 -1.82
C ARG A 84 -11.44 -5.35 -2.61
N GLU A 85 -11.64 -5.57 -3.91
CA GLU A 85 -12.44 -4.72 -4.73
C GLU A 85 -13.74 -4.53 -3.96
N ALA A 86 -13.99 -3.30 -3.49
CA ALA A 86 -15.24 -2.95 -2.85
C ALA A 86 -16.32 -3.04 -3.92
N ARG A 87 -16.84 -4.25 -4.14
CA ARG A 87 -17.95 -4.49 -5.04
C ARG A 87 -19.19 -3.96 -4.35
N PHE A 88 -19.92 -3.12 -5.05
CA PHE A 88 -21.23 -2.69 -4.62
C PHE A 88 -22.19 -3.87 -4.79
N LEU A 89 -22.40 -4.60 -3.70
CA LEU A 89 -23.32 -5.72 -3.62
C LEU A 89 -24.59 -5.27 -2.88
N VAL A 90 -25.75 -5.55 -3.46
CA VAL A 90 -27.05 -5.24 -2.88
C VAL A 90 -27.79 -6.53 -2.60
N ASP A 91 -28.26 -6.69 -1.36
CA ASP A 91 -29.16 -7.75 -0.97
C ASP A 91 -30.60 -7.38 -1.37
N VAL A 92 -31.19 -8.08 -2.34
CA VAL A 92 -32.56 -7.81 -2.80
C VAL A 92 -33.62 -8.12 -1.74
N ASN A 93 -33.35 -9.09 -0.87
CA ASN A 93 -34.29 -9.54 0.15
C ASN A 93 -34.35 -8.57 1.33
N ALA A 94 -33.24 -7.91 1.66
CA ALA A 94 -33.16 -6.94 2.76
C ALA A 94 -33.23 -5.47 2.31
N ALA A 95 -32.73 -5.11 1.13
CA ALA A 95 -32.55 -3.72 0.72
C ALA A 95 -33.87 -2.95 0.58
N ASP A 96 -33.85 -1.67 0.91
CA ASP A 96 -35.02 -0.80 0.71
C ASP A 96 -35.11 -0.30 -0.74
N TRP A 97 -36.28 0.26 -1.10
CA TRP A 97 -36.50 0.82 -2.45
C TRP A 97 -35.45 1.87 -2.91
N PRO A 98 -34.86 2.76 -2.07
CA PRO A 98 -33.87 3.71 -2.53
C PRO A 98 -32.49 3.08 -2.74
N GLU A 99 -32.22 1.93 -2.12
CA GLU A 99 -31.01 1.14 -2.32
C GLU A 99 -31.10 0.35 -3.62
N LEU A 100 -32.24 -0.29 -3.87
CA LEU A 100 -32.53 -1.02 -5.11
C LEU A 100 -32.47 -0.11 -6.35
N ARG A 101 -32.86 1.18 -6.21
CA ARG A 101 -32.73 2.19 -7.28
C ARG A 101 -31.29 2.40 -7.76
N GLN A 102 -30.29 2.09 -6.95
CA GLN A 102 -28.88 2.29 -7.32
C GLN A 102 -28.40 1.25 -8.33
N LEU A 103 -29.16 0.17 -8.50
CA LEU A 103 -28.86 -0.88 -9.46
C LEU A 103 -29.13 -0.43 -10.91
N PRO A 104 -28.33 -0.90 -11.88
CA PRO A 104 -28.54 -0.60 -13.29
C PRO A 104 -29.93 -1.09 -13.73
N GLU A 105 -30.60 -0.31 -14.59
CA GLU A 105 -31.95 -0.60 -15.12
C GLU A 105 -33.09 -0.64 -14.07
N ILE A 106 -32.81 -0.44 -12.77
CA ILE A 106 -33.85 -0.38 -11.72
C ILE A 106 -34.19 1.05 -11.36
N GLY A 107 -35.31 1.53 -11.90
CA GLY A 107 -35.91 2.80 -11.50
C GLY A 107 -36.72 2.70 -10.20
N GLU A 108 -37.17 3.84 -9.69
CA GLU A 108 -37.99 3.95 -8.47
C GLU A 108 -39.28 3.09 -8.53
N THR A 109 -39.94 3.04 -9.69
CA THR A 109 -41.14 2.22 -9.88
C THR A 109 -40.85 0.73 -9.80
N LEU A 110 -39.75 0.26 -10.40
CA LEU A 110 -39.36 -1.14 -10.34
C LEU A 110 -38.88 -1.53 -8.94
N ALA A 111 -38.08 -0.67 -8.30
CA ALA A 111 -37.63 -0.87 -6.93
C ALA A 111 -38.80 -1.07 -5.96
N ARG A 112 -39.84 -0.23 -6.05
CA ARG A 112 -41.05 -0.39 -5.22
C ARG A 112 -41.77 -1.70 -5.50
N ARG A 113 -41.89 -2.11 -6.76
CA ARG A 113 -42.51 -3.40 -7.12
C ARG A 113 -41.75 -4.59 -6.60
N ILE A 114 -40.41 -4.52 -6.56
CA ILE A 114 -39.58 -5.58 -5.96
C ILE A 114 -39.92 -5.73 -4.47
N VAL A 115 -40.01 -4.60 -3.75
CA VAL A 115 -40.38 -4.58 -2.33
C VAL A 115 -41.81 -5.11 -2.10
N GLU A 116 -42.77 -4.65 -2.89
CA GLU A 116 -44.16 -5.14 -2.84
C GLU A 116 -44.24 -6.65 -3.14
N HIS A 117 -43.51 -7.12 -4.15
CA HIS A 117 -43.48 -8.53 -4.52
C HIS A 117 -42.94 -9.42 -3.40
N ARG A 118 -41.89 -9.00 -2.68
CA ARG A 118 -41.38 -9.79 -1.53
C ARG A 118 -42.32 -9.75 -0.32
N GLU A 119 -43.08 -8.66 -0.14
CA GLU A 119 -44.09 -8.56 0.90
C GLU A 119 -45.29 -9.48 0.63
N GLU A 120 -45.67 -9.62 -0.65
CA GLU A 120 -46.80 -10.47 -1.06
C GLU A 120 -46.43 -11.95 -1.25
N GLN A 121 -45.30 -12.23 -1.90
CA GLN A 121 -44.90 -13.58 -2.34
C GLN A 121 -43.77 -14.20 -1.48
N GLY A 122 -43.15 -13.40 -0.61
CA GLY A 122 -42.00 -13.80 0.19
C GLY A 122 -40.65 -13.55 -0.49
N SER A 123 -39.57 -13.92 0.20
CA SER A 123 -38.19 -13.68 -0.23
C SER A 123 -37.84 -14.40 -1.54
N PHE A 124 -37.01 -13.75 -2.36
CA PHE A 124 -36.42 -14.32 -3.57
C PHE A 124 -35.39 -15.39 -3.21
N ARG A 125 -35.46 -16.55 -3.87
CA ARG A 125 -34.51 -17.65 -3.64
C ARG A 125 -33.40 -17.68 -4.67
N ARG A 126 -33.63 -17.05 -5.83
CA ARG A 126 -32.71 -17.02 -6.96
C ARG A 126 -32.69 -15.64 -7.63
N PRO A 127 -31.57 -15.25 -8.28
CA PRO A 127 -31.55 -14.09 -9.16
C PRO A 127 -32.62 -14.15 -10.26
N GLU A 128 -32.92 -15.35 -10.76
CA GLU A 128 -33.93 -15.56 -11.81
C GLU A 128 -35.36 -15.29 -11.32
N ASP A 129 -35.62 -15.38 -10.01
CA ASP A 129 -36.92 -15.08 -9.43
C ASP A 129 -37.29 -13.60 -9.58
N LEU A 130 -36.31 -12.72 -9.77
CA LEU A 130 -36.55 -11.30 -10.09
C LEU A 130 -37.39 -11.14 -11.36
N MET A 131 -37.34 -12.09 -12.31
CA MET A 131 -38.17 -12.06 -13.52
C MET A 131 -39.66 -12.24 -13.25
N LYS A 132 -40.04 -12.70 -12.04
CA LYS A 132 -41.45 -12.78 -11.61
C LYS A 132 -42.04 -11.39 -11.35
N VAL A 133 -41.19 -10.38 -11.12
CA VAL A 133 -41.62 -8.99 -10.95
C VAL A 133 -41.95 -8.37 -12.30
N HIS A 134 -43.15 -7.79 -12.42
CA HIS A 134 -43.61 -7.19 -13.66
C HIS A 134 -42.72 -6.01 -14.10
N GLY A 135 -42.05 -6.18 -15.24
CA GLY A 135 -41.15 -5.19 -15.84
C GLY A 135 -39.67 -5.53 -15.74
N ILE A 136 -39.30 -6.64 -15.07
CA ILE A 136 -37.93 -7.16 -15.06
C ILE A 136 -37.81 -8.26 -16.11
N GLY A 137 -36.93 -8.04 -17.09
CA GLY A 137 -36.64 -9.03 -18.13
C GLY A 137 -35.33 -9.78 -17.90
N PRO A 138 -35.05 -10.84 -18.69
CA PRO A 138 -33.80 -11.60 -18.59
C PRO A 138 -32.56 -10.72 -18.78
N LYS A 139 -32.63 -9.74 -19.71
CA LYS A 139 -31.55 -8.77 -19.93
C LYS A 139 -31.22 -7.95 -18.69
N THR A 140 -32.26 -7.55 -17.95
CA THR A 140 -32.11 -6.79 -16.70
C THR A 140 -31.44 -7.67 -15.65
N VAL A 141 -31.90 -8.90 -15.48
CA VAL A 141 -31.29 -9.85 -14.52
C VAL A 141 -29.83 -10.11 -14.84
N ASP A 142 -29.46 -10.28 -16.11
CA ASP A 142 -28.07 -10.48 -16.53
C ASP A 142 -27.17 -9.27 -16.18
N LEU A 143 -27.69 -8.05 -16.30
CA LEU A 143 -26.98 -6.84 -15.89
C LEU A 143 -26.88 -6.69 -14.37
N LEU A 144 -27.87 -7.21 -13.64
CA LEU A 144 -27.92 -7.15 -12.19
C LEU A 144 -27.01 -8.16 -11.52
N ARG A 145 -26.87 -9.38 -12.08
CA ARG A 145 -26.06 -10.48 -11.54
C ARG A 145 -24.73 -10.08 -10.85
N PRO A 146 -23.87 -9.24 -11.44
CA PRO A 146 -22.61 -8.84 -10.79
C PRO A 146 -22.75 -7.93 -9.56
N PHE A 147 -23.92 -7.31 -9.35
CA PHE A 147 -24.21 -6.39 -8.24
C PHE A 147 -25.12 -7.01 -7.18
N LEU A 148 -25.60 -8.23 -7.38
CA LEU A 148 -26.43 -8.92 -6.39
C LEU A 148 -25.54 -9.63 -5.38
N ASP A 149 -25.83 -9.44 -4.09
CA ASP A 149 -25.10 -10.12 -3.02
C ASP A 149 -25.35 -11.62 -3.08
N PRO A 150 -24.30 -12.46 -3.20
CA PRO A 150 -24.48 -13.90 -3.21
C PRO A 150 -25.00 -14.51 -1.91
N GLU A 151 -24.85 -13.82 -0.78
CA GLU A 151 -25.37 -14.30 0.50
C GLU A 151 -26.89 -14.10 0.64
N SER A 152 -27.48 -13.21 -0.18
CA SER A 152 -28.92 -12.92 -0.14
C SER A 152 -29.80 -14.10 -0.51
N TRP A 153 -29.24 -15.14 -1.13
CA TRP A 153 -29.96 -16.34 -1.53
C TRP A 153 -29.41 -17.55 -0.75
N PRO A 154 -30.27 -18.34 -0.08
CA PRO A 154 -29.81 -19.50 0.67
C PRO A 154 -29.20 -20.52 -0.29
N ALA A 155 -27.87 -20.66 -0.24
CA ALA A 155 -27.07 -21.59 -1.05
C ALA A 155 -27.51 -23.06 -0.89
N ASP A 156 -28.25 -23.37 0.18
CA ASP A 156 -28.84 -24.68 0.45
C ASP A 156 -30.17 -24.95 -0.26
N SER A 157 -30.61 -24.11 -1.21
CA SER A 157 -31.77 -24.47 -2.05
C SER A 157 -31.42 -25.72 -2.87
N PRO A 158 -31.96 -26.91 -2.55
CA PRO A 158 -31.46 -28.21 -3.06
C PRO A 158 -31.71 -28.47 -4.55
N ALA A 159 -32.06 -27.44 -5.31
CA ALA A 159 -32.54 -27.52 -6.67
C ALA A 159 -31.54 -27.02 -7.73
N ASP A 160 -30.31 -26.59 -7.36
CA ASP A 160 -29.32 -26.06 -8.33
C ASP A 160 -27.85 -26.40 -8.04
N ALA A 161 -27.51 -27.54 -7.43
CA ALA A 161 -26.12 -28.00 -7.54
C ALA A 161 -25.79 -28.24 -9.03
N PRO A 162 -24.95 -27.41 -9.69
CA PRO A 162 -24.53 -27.69 -11.05
C PRO A 162 -23.34 -28.62 -10.90
N ASP A 163 -23.51 -29.91 -11.18
CA ASP A 163 -22.41 -30.87 -11.20
C ASP A 163 -21.55 -30.91 -9.92
N ALA A 164 -22.11 -31.39 -8.80
CA ALA A 164 -21.24 -31.92 -7.76
C ALA A 164 -20.51 -33.15 -8.35
N PRO A 165 -19.15 -33.15 -8.50
CA PRO A 165 -18.47 -34.41 -8.75
C PRO A 165 -18.81 -35.31 -7.56
N ALA A 166 -19.33 -36.50 -7.84
CA ALA A 166 -19.57 -37.52 -6.85
C ALA A 166 -18.36 -37.56 -5.90
N SER A 167 -18.57 -37.16 -4.64
CA SER A 167 -17.58 -37.39 -3.59
C SER A 167 -17.17 -38.85 -3.70
N PRO A 168 -15.89 -39.18 -4.00
CA PRO A 168 -15.47 -40.56 -3.86
C PRO A 168 -15.71 -40.89 -2.39
N GLY A 169 -16.46 -41.98 -2.18
CA GLY A 169 -16.76 -42.49 -0.87
C GLY A 169 -15.51 -42.55 -0.02
N VAL A 170 -15.65 -42.07 1.20
CA VAL A 170 -14.75 -42.40 2.30
C VAL A 170 -14.69 -43.93 2.38
N GLU A 171 -13.55 -44.51 2.03
CA GLU A 171 -13.11 -45.84 2.47
C GLU A 171 -11.95 -45.68 3.45
#